data_AF-A0A8C7AGD6-F1
#
_entry.id   AF-A0A8C7AGD6-F1
#
_cell.length_a   1.000
_cell.length_b   1.000
_cell.length_c   1.000
_cell.angle_alpha   90.00
_cell.angle_beta   90.00
_cell.angle_gamma   90.00
#
_symmetry.space_group_name_H-M   'P 1'
#
loop_
_entity.id
_entity.type
_entity.pdbx_description
1 polymer ?
#
loop_
_entity_poly.entity_id
_entity_poly.type
_entity_poly.pdbx_seq_one_letter_code
_entity_poly.pdbx_strand_id
1 'polypeptide(L)'
;MGRNKKKKRDGDDRRPRLVLSFDEEKRREYLTGFHKRKVERKKAAIEEIKHRLKEEQKKLREERHQEYLKMLAEREEEADELDRLVTAKTESVHYDHPNHTVTVTTISDLDLSGARLLGLPPLEQGTGHRPEEEVSSTEKPTRALPRKSRDPLLSQRISALTASLHAHSRKKTKRKRPRRAPDSTKKPPSATRTSKTQRRRLTGTARHGAE
;
A
#
# COMPACT_ATOMS: atom_id res chain seq x y z
N MET A 1 -45.83 12.76 77.52
CA MET A 1 -44.63 11.89 77.36
C MET A 1 -44.85 10.96 76.17
N GLY A 2 -44.34 11.33 74.99
CA GLY A 2 -44.61 10.66 73.71
C GLY A 2 -43.85 9.35 73.55
N ARG A 3 -44.54 8.30 73.09
CA ARG A 3 -43.94 7.00 72.78
C ARG A 3 -43.63 6.90 71.28
N ASN A 4 -42.33 6.84 70.97
CA ASN A 4 -41.79 6.71 69.61
C ASN A 4 -42.24 5.40 68.95
N LYS A 5 -42.96 5.48 67.82
CA LYS A 5 -43.23 4.34 66.94
C LYS A 5 -41.93 3.96 66.20
N LYS A 6 -41.30 2.86 66.58
CA LYS A 6 -40.20 2.26 65.81
C LYS A 6 -40.75 1.80 64.45
N LYS A 7 -40.31 2.44 63.36
CA LYS A 7 -40.56 1.99 61.98
C LYS A 7 -40.01 0.57 61.82
N LYS A 8 -40.85 -0.36 61.33
CA LYS A 8 -40.39 -1.67 60.88
C LYS A 8 -39.44 -1.45 59.70
N ARG A 9 -38.25 -2.04 59.76
CA ARG A 9 -37.31 -2.04 58.63
C ARG A 9 -37.84 -3.06 57.63
N ASP A 10 -38.22 -2.60 56.45
CA ASP A 10 -38.61 -3.47 55.34
C ASP A 10 -37.38 -4.32 54.97
N GLY A 11 -37.50 -5.63 55.22
CA GLY A 11 -36.40 -6.58 55.09
C GLY A 11 -36.23 -7.10 53.67
N ASP A 12 -36.04 -6.22 52.69
CA ASP A 12 -35.80 -6.64 51.30
C ASP A 12 -34.61 -5.92 50.63
N ASP A 13 -33.51 -5.73 51.37
CA ASP A 13 -32.21 -5.31 50.81
C ASP A 13 -31.43 -6.50 50.21
N ARG A 14 -32.11 -7.53 49.70
CA ARG A 14 -31.44 -8.62 48.98
C ARG A 14 -31.27 -8.20 47.54
N ARG A 15 -30.01 -8.02 47.11
CA ARG A 15 -29.67 -7.74 45.70
C ARG A 15 -30.48 -8.68 44.79
N PRO A 16 -31.18 -8.14 43.77
CA PRO A 16 -31.98 -8.97 42.88
C PRO A 16 -31.09 -10.04 42.25
N ARG A 17 -31.58 -11.29 42.21
CA ARG A 17 -30.84 -12.39 41.61
C ARG A 17 -30.57 -12.06 40.14
N LEU A 18 -29.31 -12.10 39.71
CA LEU A 18 -28.94 -11.91 38.32
C LEU A 18 -29.47 -13.10 37.50
N VAL A 19 -30.58 -12.90 36.81
CA VAL A 19 -31.14 -13.89 35.89
C VAL A 19 -30.37 -13.79 34.57
N LEU A 20 -29.48 -14.74 34.32
CA LEU A 20 -28.82 -14.91 33.03
C LEU A 20 -29.76 -15.65 32.07
N SER A 21 -30.59 -14.91 31.36
CA SER A 21 -31.35 -15.43 30.23
C SER A 21 -30.47 -15.46 28.97
N PHE A 22 -30.34 -16.62 28.35
CA PHE A 22 -29.67 -16.73 27.06
C PHE A 22 -30.71 -16.63 25.93
N ASP A 23 -30.46 -15.73 24.98
CA ASP A 23 -31.23 -15.71 23.74
C ASP A 23 -31.01 -17.04 23.00
N GLU A 24 -32.08 -17.80 22.82
CA GLU A 24 -32.01 -19.10 22.18
C GLU A 24 -31.49 -19.01 20.73
N GLU A 25 -31.81 -17.95 20.02
CA GLU A 25 -31.37 -17.73 18.64
C GLU A 25 -29.84 -17.53 18.57
N LYS A 26 -29.29 -16.67 19.44
CA LYS A 26 -27.84 -16.47 19.56
C LYS A 26 -27.15 -17.76 20.00
N ARG A 27 -27.78 -18.55 20.88
CA ARG A 27 -27.27 -19.88 21.27
C ARG A 27 -27.25 -20.84 20.09
N ARG A 28 -28.32 -20.89 19.28
CA ARG A 28 -28.41 -21.72 18.07
C ARG A 28 -27.36 -21.31 17.05
N GLU A 29 -27.18 -20.02 16.78
CA GLU A 29 -26.12 -19.52 15.90
C GLU A 29 -24.72 -19.81 16.45
N TYR A 30 -24.54 -19.70 17.77
CA TYR A 30 -23.27 -20.07 18.38
C TYR A 30 -22.97 -21.57 18.20
N LEU A 31 -23.94 -22.44 18.45
CA LEU A 31 -23.74 -23.90 18.35
C LEU A 31 -23.69 -24.43 16.90
N THR A 32 -24.38 -23.82 15.95
CA THR A 32 -24.44 -24.32 14.56
C THR A 32 -23.54 -23.52 13.61
N GLY A 33 -23.27 -22.25 13.93
CA GLY A 33 -22.54 -21.29 13.09
C GLY A 33 -21.02 -21.46 13.06
N PHE A 34 -20.47 -22.63 13.43
CA PHE A 34 -19.02 -22.87 13.40
C PHE A 34 -18.40 -22.64 12.02
N HIS A 35 -19.10 -23.02 10.94
CA HIS A 35 -18.65 -22.77 9.58
C HIS A 35 -18.63 -21.27 9.26
N LYS A 36 -19.69 -20.54 9.64
CA LYS A 36 -19.77 -19.08 9.50
C LYS A 36 -18.57 -18.41 10.18
N ARG A 37 -18.34 -18.68 11.48
CA ARG A 37 -17.19 -18.14 12.23
C ARG A 37 -15.82 -18.53 11.67
N LYS A 38 -15.70 -19.73 11.10
CA LYS A 38 -14.45 -20.16 10.46
C LYS A 38 -14.21 -19.37 9.17
N VAL A 39 -15.24 -19.09 8.38
CA VAL A 39 -15.15 -18.26 7.18
C VAL A 39 -14.90 -16.81 7.54
N GLU A 40 -15.60 -16.26 8.53
CA GLU A 40 -15.40 -14.89 9.02
C GLU A 40 -13.97 -14.67 9.48
N ARG A 41 -13.42 -15.56 10.32
CA ARG A 41 -12.01 -15.45 10.74
C ARG A 41 -11.04 -15.47 9.57
N LYS A 42 -11.29 -16.32 8.55
CA LYS A 42 -10.46 -16.35 7.33
C LYS A 42 -10.59 -15.06 6.53
N LYS A 43 -11.81 -14.54 6.41
CA LYS A 43 -12.10 -13.29 5.68
C LYS A 43 -11.44 -12.11 6.39
N ALA A 44 -11.57 -12.00 7.71
CA ALA A 44 -10.94 -10.98 8.52
C ALA A 44 -9.40 -11.00 8.38
N ALA A 45 -8.78 -12.19 8.46
CA ALA A 45 -7.34 -12.31 8.26
C ALA A 45 -6.91 -11.88 6.84
N ILE A 46 -7.69 -12.21 5.82
CA ILE A 46 -7.42 -11.78 4.44
C ILE A 46 -7.58 -10.27 4.29
N GLU A 47 -8.61 -9.68 4.89
CA GLU A 47 -8.88 -8.24 4.85
C GLU A 47 -7.81 -7.44 5.59
N GLU A 48 -7.35 -7.91 6.74
CA GLU A 48 -6.24 -7.32 7.48
C GLU A 48 -4.93 -7.32 6.66
N ILE A 49 -4.62 -8.45 5.99
CA ILE A 49 -3.46 -8.53 5.09
C ILE A 49 -3.61 -7.56 3.91
N LYS A 50 -4.80 -7.46 3.31
CA LYS A 50 -5.07 -6.52 2.21
C LYS A 50 -4.94 -5.06 2.66
N HIS A 51 -5.42 -4.74 3.86
CA HIS A 51 -5.34 -3.40 4.43
C HIS A 51 -3.87 -2.99 4.61
N ARG A 52 -3.09 -3.84 5.27
CA ARG A 52 -1.64 -3.63 5.44
C ARG A 52 -0.92 -3.44 4.11
N LEU A 53 -1.27 -4.21 3.08
CA LEU A 53 -0.69 -4.05 1.73
C LEU A 53 -1.01 -2.67 1.13
N LYS A 54 -2.26 -2.20 1.27
CA LYS A 54 -2.67 -0.88 0.76
C LYS A 54 -1.96 0.25 1.51
N GLU A 55 -1.84 0.14 2.82
CA GLU A 55 -1.14 1.14 3.64
C GLU A 55 0.35 1.22 3.27
N GLU A 56 1.02 0.10 3.11
CA GLU A 56 2.43 0.06 2.67
C GLU A 56 2.60 0.65 1.26
N GLN A 57 1.68 0.37 0.34
CA GLN A 57 1.68 1.00 -0.99
C GLN A 57 1.44 2.51 -0.92
N LYS A 58 0.56 2.97 -0.03
CA LYS A 58 0.26 4.38 0.14
C LYS A 58 1.48 5.12 0.71
N LYS A 59 2.10 4.57 1.76
CA LYS A 59 3.35 5.10 2.34
C LYS A 59 4.45 5.22 1.30
N LEU A 60 4.69 4.18 0.50
CA LEU A 60 5.71 4.23 -0.55
C LEU A 60 5.42 5.30 -1.62
N ARG A 61 4.14 5.55 -1.95
CA ARG A 61 3.77 6.62 -2.88
C ARG A 61 3.98 7.99 -2.26
N GLU A 62 3.62 8.15 -0.99
CA GLU A 62 3.80 9.39 -0.22
C GLU A 62 5.28 9.72 -0.06
N GLU A 63 6.12 8.73 0.32
CA GLU A 63 7.58 8.87 0.42
C GLU A 63 8.18 9.32 -0.92
N ARG A 64 7.83 8.66 -2.03
CA ARG A 64 8.27 9.07 -3.37
C ARG A 64 7.81 10.48 -3.72
N HIS A 65 6.59 10.84 -3.37
CA HIS A 65 6.05 12.18 -3.66
C HIS A 65 6.78 13.24 -2.83
N GLN A 66 7.06 12.97 -1.55
CA GLN A 66 7.84 13.84 -0.68
C GLN A 66 9.27 14.00 -1.19
N GLU A 67 9.93 12.93 -1.63
CA GLU A 67 11.24 12.99 -2.26
C GLU A 67 11.21 13.85 -3.53
N TYR A 68 10.20 13.67 -4.38
CA TYR A 68 10.03 14.50 -5.57
C TYR A 68 9.85 16.00 -5.23
N LEU A 69 9.03 16.30 -4.22
CA LEU A 69 8.85 17.69 -3.75
C LEU A 69 10.14 18.26 -3.15
N LYS A 70 10.93 17.46 -2.43
CA LYS A 70 12.24 17.88 -1.93
C LYS A 70 13.20 18.20 -3.07
N MET A 71 13.29 17.37 -4.10
CA MET A 71 14.13 17.65 -5.27
C MET A 71 13.69 18.91 -6.03
N LEU A 72 12.40 19.25 -6.00
CA LEU A 72 11.91 20.52 -6.55
C LEU A 72 12.30 21.69 -5.65
N ALA A 73 12.12 21.57 -4.34
CA ALA A 73 12.48 22.60 -3.38
C ALA A 73 14.00 22.87 -3.38
N GLU A 74 14.83 21.83 -3.41
CA GLU A 74 16.29 21.95 -3.52
C GLU A 74 16.71 22.73 -4.77
N ARG A 75 16.04 22.48 -5.92
CA ARG A 75 16.29 23.24 -7.16
C ARG A 75 15.82 24.68 -7.10
N GLU A 76 14.73 24.95 -6.39
CA GLU A 76 14.22 26.31 -6.18
C GLU A 76 15.17 27.09 -5.26
N GLU A 77 15.64 26.48 -4.17
CA GLU A 77 16.65 27.06 -3.29
C GLU A 77 17.97 27.34 -4.02
N GLU A 78 18.45 26.41 -4.85
CA GLU A 78 19.64 26.62 -5.69
C GLU A 78 19.46 27.77 -6.69
N ALA A 79 18.28 27.92 -7.27
CA ALA A 79 17.96 29.00 -8.19
C ALA A 79 17.91 30.35 -7.45
N ASP A 80 17.28 30.41 -6.29
CA ASP A 80 17.21 31.61 -5.44
C ASP A 80 18.60 32.04 -4.94
N GLU A 81 19.48 31.09 -4.61
CA GLU A 81 20.87 31.38 -4.24
C GLU A 81 21.67 31.98 -5.40
N LEU A 82 21.51 31.42 -6.61
CA LEU A 82 22.12 31.97 -7.82
C LEU A 82 21.59 33.36 -8.15
N ASP A 83 20.28 33.58 -8.02
CA ASP A 83 19.66 34.87 -8.30
C ASP A 83 20.14 35.95 -7.33
N ARG A 84 20.29 35.62 -6.04
CA ARG A 84 20.90 36.51 -5.04
C ARG A 84 22.35 36.84 -5.39
N LEU A 85 23.14 35.87 -5.84
CA LEU A 85 24.54 36.07 -6.26
C LEU A 85 24.66 36.90 -7.53
N VAL A 86 23.73 36.72 -8.48
CA VAL A 86 23.65 37.54 -9.70
C VAL A 86 23.26 38.96 -9.33
N THR A 87 22.18 39.15 -8.58
CA THR A 87 21.69 40.46 -8.14
C THR A 87 22.73 41.23 -7.30
N ALA A 88 23.55 40.53 -6.50
CA ALA A 88 24.65 41.17 -5.77
C ALA A 88 25.83 41.60 -6.67
N LYS A 89 25.95 41.03 -7.88
CA LYS A 89 27.03 41.32 -8.84
C LYS A 89 26.59 42.25 -9.98
N THR A 90 25.30 42.55 -10.12
CA THR A 90 24.73 43.37 -11.21
C THR A 90 24.96 44.88 -11.01
N GLU A 91 25.95 45.28 -10.22
CA GLU A 91 26.38 46.68 -10.19
C GLU A 91 27.04 47.02 -11.54
N SER A 92 26.27 47.68 -12.42
CA SER A 92 26.75 48.14 -13.71
C SER A 92 27.79 49.23 -13.51
N VAL A 93 29.00 49.01 -14.05
CA VAL A 93 30.10 49.97 -13.89
C VAL A 93 30.15 50.88 -15.11
N HIS A 94 30.02 52.19 -14.86
CA HIS A 94 30.16 53.22 -15.88
C HIS A 94 31.58 53.76 -15.91
N TYR A 95 32.21 53.71 -17.07
CA TYR A 95 33.54 54.25 -17.32
C TYR A 95 33.43 55.42 -18.28
N ASP A 96 33.77 56.62 -17.78
CA ASP A 96 33.77 57.83 -18.58
C ASP A 96 35.11 58.01 -19.28
N HIS A 97 35.09 58.05 -20.60
CA HIS A 97 36.27 58.24 -21.44
C HIS A 97 36.16 59.59 -22.16
N PRO A 98 37.27 60.21 -22.59
CA PRO A 98 37.29 61.58 -23.10
C PRO A 98 36.34 61.88 -24.28
N ASN A 99 35.91 60.86 -25.03
CA ASN A 99 35.05 61.01 -26.21
C ASN A 99 33.77 60.14 -26.17
N HIS A 100 33.56 59.33 -25.13
CA HIS A 100 32.40 58.43 -25.00
C HIS A 100 32.32 57.81 -23.60
N THR A 101 31.14 57.32 -23.22
CA THR A 101 30.96 56.56 -21.98
C THR A 101 30.76 55.08 -22.31
N VAL A 102 31.52 54.21 -21.65
CA VAL A 102 31.37 52.75 -21.77
C VAL A 102 30.68 52.24 -20.51
N THR A 103 29.56 51.55 -20.67
CA THR A 103 28.90 50.86 -19.56
C THR A 103 29.18 49.38 -19.68
N VAL A 104 29.80 48.80 -18.66
CA VAL A 104 30.05 47.36 -18.58
C VAL A 104 28.94 46.75 -17.72
N THR A 105 27.94 46.17 -18.37
CA THR A 105 26.88 45.38 -17.73
C THR A 105 27.18 43.89 -17.83
N THR A 106 26.70 43.14 -16.85
CA THR A 106 26.80 41.68 -16.90
C THR A 106 25.83 41.13 -17.94
N ILE A 107 26.14 39.94 -18.48
CA ILE A 107 25.37 39.31 -19.57
C ILE A 107 23.94 38.93 -19.14
N SER A 108 23.66 38.90 -17.83
CA SER A 108 22.34 38.70 -17.24
C SER A 108 21.40 39.89 -17.39
N ASP A 109 21.92 41.12 -17.47
CA ASP A 109 21.13 42.35 -17.63
C ASP A 109 20.76 42.63 -19.09
N LEU A 110 21.41 41.93 -20.02
CA LEU A 110 21.08 41.97 -21.44
C LEU A 110 19.89 41.05 -21.71
N ASP A 111 18.75 41.65 -22.02
CA ASP A 111 17.62 40.93 -22.61
C ASP A 111 18.00 40.44 -24.02
N LEU A 112 18.58 39.24 -24.06
CA LEU A 112 18.91 38.50 -25.29
C LEU A 112 17.67 37.86 -25.92
N SER A 113 16.49 37.96 -25.31
CA SER A 113 15.27 37.67 -26.02
C SER A 113 15.22 38.63 -27.20
N GLY A 114 15.06 38.11 -28.42
CA GLY A 114 15.23 38.88 -29.65
C GLY A 114 14.31 40.10 -29.78
N ALA A 115 13.42 40.37 -28.82
CA ALA A 115 12.53 41.52 -28.75
C ALA A 115 13.27 42.85 -28.89
N ARG A 116 14.38 43.07 -28.17
CA ARG A 116 15.18 44.30 -28.30
C ARG A 116 16.01 44.33 -29.58
N LEU A 117 16.50 43.18 -30.04
CA LEU A 117 17.27 43.05 -31.28
C LEU A 117 16.39 43.32 -32.53
N LEU A 118 15.08 43.05 -32.42
CA LEU A 118 14.07 43.26 -33.45
C LEU A 118 13.40 44.65 -33.39
N GLY A 119 13.82 45.52 -32.46
CA GLY A 119 13.28 46.88 -32.33
C GLY A 119 11.83 46.96 -31.85
N LEU A 120 11.33 45.92 -31.17
CA LEU A 120 9.99 45.93 -30.59
C LEU A 120 10.00 46.67 -29.24
N PRO A 121 9.00 47.52 -28.94
CA PRO A 121 8.95 48.23 -27.67
C PRO A 121 8.78 47.24 -26.49
N PRO A 122 9.36 47.53 -25.30
CA PRO A 122 9.26 46.65 -24.13
C PRO A 122 7.81 46.38 -23.76
N LEU A 123 7.46 45.10 -23.56
CA LEU A 123 6.16 44.72 -23.05
C LEU A 123 6.14 44.97 -21.53
N GLU A 124 5.51 46.08 -21.14
CA GLU A 124 5.16 46.37 -19.74
C GLU A 124 4.42 45.18 -19.12
N GLN A 125 5.07 44.50 -18.16
CA GLN A 125 4.47 43.44 -17.37
C GLN A 125 3.54 44.06 -16.32
N GLY A 126 2.29 44.28 -16.72
CA GLY A 126 1.18 44.52 -15.81
C GLY A 126 0.75 43.23 -15.10
N THR A 127 0.72 43.28 -13.77
CA THR A 127 0.22 42.26 -12.86
C THR A 127 -1.30 42.05 -13.00
N GLY A 128 -1.77 40.79 -13.01
CA GLY A 128 -3.20 40.48 -13.16
C GLY A 128 -3.58 38.99 -13.03
N HIS A 129 -3.62 38.50 -11.79
CA HIS A 129 -4.47 37.45 -11.18
C HIS A 129 -5.37 36.50 -12.07
N ARG A 130 -5.01 35.19 -12.10
CA ARG A 130 -5.74 33.94 -11.70
C ARG A 130 -7.31 33.88 -11.76
N PRO A 131 -8.00 32.69 -11.88
CA PRO A 131 -7.79 31.40 -12.58
C PRO A 131 -8.99 31.03 -13.51
N GLU A 132 -8.94 29.93 -14.28
CA GLU A 132 -10.13 29.09 -14.55
C GLU A 132 -9.72 27.66 -14.93
N GLU A 133 -10.40 26.70 -14.31
CA GLU A 133 -10.40 25.27 -14.65
C GLU A 133 -11.11 25.07 -15.99
N GLU A 134 -10.67 24.14 -16.84
CA GLU A 134 -11.57 23.40 -17.75
C GLU A 134 -10.86 22.12 -18.19
N VAL A 135 -11.58 21.03 -17.99
CA VAL A 135 -11.25 19.64 -18.27
C VAL A 135 -11.32 19.39 -19.78
N SER A 136 -10.29 18.75 -20.35
CA SER A 136 -10.40 18.20 -21.71
C SER A 136 -9.72 16.83 -21.81
N SER A 137 -10.54 15.81 -21.60
CA SER A 137 -10.35 14.43 -22.01
C SER A 137 -10.18 14.33 -23.53
N THR A 138 -9.05 13.79 -23.99
CA THR A 138 -9.01 13.00 -25.23
C THR A 138 -8.03 11.85 -25.10
N GLU A 139 -8.62 10.66 -25.02
CA GLU A 139 -7.95 9.37 -25.02
C GLU A 139 -7.22 9.16 -26.36
N LYS A 140 -5.93 8.81 -26.30
CA LYS A 140 -5.19 8.25 -27.45
C LYS A 140 -4.92 6.77 -27.18
N PRO A 141 -5.28 5.85 -28.09
CA PRO A 141 -4.96 4.44 -27.92
C PRO A 141 -3.46 4.24 -28.19
N THR A 142 -2.68 4.00 -27.15
CA THR A 142 -1.28 3.61 -27.29
C THR A 142 -1.22 2.14 -27.70
N ARG A 143 -0.66 1.90 -28.89
CA ARG A 143 -0.33 0.59 -29.44
C ARG A 143 0.57 -0.16 -28.44
N ALA A 144 0.00 -1.14 -27.73
CA ALA A 144 0.69 -1.87 -26.67
C ALA A 144 1.90 -2.65 -27.20
N LEU A 145 3.10 -2.31 -26.71
CA LEU A 145 4.31 -3.10 -26.92
C LEU A 145 4.21 -4.45 -26.17
N PRO A 146 4.87 -5.51 -26.66
CA PRO A 146 4.86 -6.82 -26.00
C PRO A 146 5.41 -6.69 -24.58
N ARG A 147 4.55 -6.95 -23.59
CA ARG A 147 4.89 -7.00 -22.17
C ARG A 147 5.84 -8.17 -21.91
N LYS A 148 7.12 -7.98 -22.18
CA LYS A 148 8.17 -8.81 -21.55
C LYS A 148 8.18 -8.38 -20.10
N SER A 149 7.43 -9.08 -19.25
CA SER A 149 7.46 -8.89 -17.81
C SER A 149 8.86 -9.25 -17.32
N ARG A 150 9.79 -8.30 -17.37
CA ARG A 150 10.76 -8.22 -16.29
C ARG A 150 9.91 -8.06 -15.04
N ASP A 151 10.09 -8.97 -14.10
CA ASP A 151 9.44 -8.86 -12.80
C ASP A 151 9.65 -7.41 -12.35
N PRO A 152 8.57 -6.64 -12.10
CA PRO A 152 8.74 -5.29 -11.59
C PRO A 152 9.68 -5.41 -10.38
N LEU A 153 10.63 -4.49 -10.24
CA LEU A 153 11.55 -4.42 -9.11
C LEU A 153 10.72 -4.23 -7.83
N LEU A 154 10.11 -5.31 -7.37
CA LEU A 154 9.25 -5.40 -6.21
C LEU A 154 10.17 -5.87 -5.10
N SER A 155 10.14 -5.13 -4.00
CA SER A 155 10.87 -5.53 -2.81
C SER A 155 10.50 -6.97 -2.43
N GLN A 156 11.47 -7.71 -1.88
CA GLN A 156 11.32 -9.11 -1.48
C GLN A 156 10.08 -9.33 -0.60
N ARG A 157 9.69 -8.31 0.16
CA ARG A 157 8.48 -8.32 1.00
C ARG A 157 7.19 -8.33 0.17
N ILE A 158 7.10 -7.52 -0.90
CA ILE A 158 5.92 -7.48 -1.77
C ILE A 158 5.79 -8.77 -2.57
N SER A 159 6.90 -9.31 -3.08
CA SER A 159 6.90 -10.57 -3.83
C SER A 159 6.47 -11.74 -2.94
N ALA A 160 6.99 -11.84 -1.72
CA ALA A 160 6.61 -12.88 -0.75
C ALA A 160 5.13 -12.80 -0.35
N LEU A 161 4.62 -11.59 -0.06
CA LEU A 161 3.20 -11.39 0.30
C LEU A 161 2.26 -11.70 -0.86
N THR A 162 2.62 -11.29 -2.08
CA THR A 162 1.84 -11.58 -3.29
C THR A 162 1.81 -13.07 -3.60
N ALA A 163 2.95 -13.76 -3.46
CA ALA A 163 3.04 -15.21 -3.61
C ALA A 163 2.18 -15.95 -2.56
N SER A 164 2.19 -15.49 -1.30
CA SER A 164 1.35 -16.03 -0.23
C SER A 164 -0.15 -15.87 -0.55
N LEU A 165 -0.58 -14.67 -0.97
CA LEU A 165 -1.96 -14.42 -1.39
C LEU A 165 -2.40 -15.34 -2.54
N HIS A 166 -1.54 -15.54 -3.54
CA HIS A 166 -1.84 -16.42 -4.67
C HIS A 166 -1.82 -17.90 -4.29
N ALA A 167 -0.99 -18.33 -3.35
CA ALA A 167 -0.98 -19.70 -2.83
C ALA A 167 -2.28 -20.06 -2.09
N HIS A 168 -2.88 -19.09 -1.40
CA HIS A 168 -4.14 -19.26 -0.69
C HIS A 168 -5.39 -19.13 -1.58
N SER A 169 -5.31 -18.38 -2.69
CA SER A 169 -6.45 -18.22 -3.62
C SER A 169 -6.61 -19.40 -4.58
N ARG A 170 -5.55 -20.16 -4.87
CA ARG A 170 -5.62 -21.35 -5.71
C ARG A 170 -6.39 -22.46 -5.00
N LYS A 171 -7.70 -22.53 -5.26
CA LYS A 171 -8.51 -23.74 -5.01
C LYS A 171 -7.76 -24.90 -5.64
N LYS A 172 -7.35 -25.89 -4.83
CA LYS A 172 -6.64 -27.07 -5.31
C LYS A 172 -7.59 -27.87 -6.21
N THR A 173 -7.63 -27.56 -7.50
CA THR A 173 -8.13 -28.49 -8.50
C THR A 173 -7.38 -29.80 -8.28
N LYS A 174 -8.08 -30.94 -8.21
CA LYS A 174 -7.46 -32.28 -8.11
C LYS A 174 -6.57 -32.53 -9.33
N ARG A 175 -5.37 -31.96 -9.33
CA ARG A 175 -4.32 -32.32 -10.28
C ARG A 175 -3.85 -33.71 -9.87
N LYS A 176 -3.97 -34.67 -10.79
CA LYS A 176 -3.36 -35.99 -10.63
C LYS A 176 -1.87 -35.74 -10.38
N ARG A 177 -1.38 -36.11 -9.19
CA ARG A 177 0.06 -36.02 -8.89
C ARG A 177 0.78 -36.93 -9.88
N PRO A 178 1.82 -36.46 -10.59
CA PRO A 178 2.68 -37.38 -11.32
C PRO A 178 3.25 -38.37 -10.30
N ARG A 179 3.11 -39.66 -10.59
CA ARG A 179 3.73 -40.71 -9.78
C ARG A 179 5.23 -40.47 -9.84
N ARG A 180 5.86 -40.15 -8.70
CA ARG A 180 7.32 -40.17 -8.59
C ARG A 180 7.77 -41.58 -8.97
N ALA A 181 8.61 -41.69 -9.99
CA ALA A 181 9.32 -42.93 -10.27
C ALA A 181 10.14 -43.30 -9.01
N PRO A 182 10.21 -44.58 -8.63
CA PRO A 182 11.06 -44.99 -7.53
C PRO A 182 12.52 -44.67 -7.87
N ASP A 183 13.17 -43.87 -7.01
CA ASP A 183 14.63 -43.65 -7.07
C ASP A 183 15.33 -45.01 -7.00
N SER A 184 15.94 -45.44 -8.11
CA SER A 184 16.69 -46.71 -8.21
C SER A 184 17.97 -46.73 -7.36
N THR A 185 18.31 -45.62 -6.71
CA THR A 185 19.51 -45.44 -5.88
C THR A 185 19.32 -45.86 -4.42
N LYS A 186 18.13 -46.32 -4.01
CA LYS A 186 17.88 -46.80 -2.64
C LYS A 186 17.87 -48.32 -2.61
N LYS A 187 18.78 -48.88 -1.82
CA LYS A 187 18.85 -50.33 -1.53
C LYS A 187 17.47 -50.85 -1.11
N PRO A 188 17.03 -52.03 -1.61
CA PRO A 188 15.75 -52.59 -1.21
C PRO A 188 15.73 -52.82 0.31
N PRO A 189 14.58 -52.59 0.98
CA PRO A 189 14.46 -52.87 2.40
C PRO A 189 14.74 -54.36 2.64
N SER A 190 15.49 -54.67 3.70
CA SER A 190 15.75 -56.05 4.11
C SER A 190 14.43 -56.81 4.27
N ALA A 191 14.43 -58.10 3.95
CA ALA A 191 13.25 -58.97 3.94
C ALA A 191 12.41 -58.95 5.23
N THR A 192 12.97 -58.46 6.33
CA THR A 192 12.34 -58.32 7.65
C THR A 192 11.68 -56.96 7.93
N ARG A 193 11.90 -55.91 7.11
CA ARG A 193 11.35 -54.55 7.33
C ARG A 193 10.30 -54.19 6.27
N THR A 194 9.08 -54.66 6.44
CA THR A 194 7.94 -54.15 5.66
C THR A 194 7.58 -52.72 6.12
N SER A 195 7.26 -51.85 5.17
CA SER A 195 6.83 -50.47 5.50
C SER A 195 5.45 -50.47 6.19
N LYS A 196 5.19 -49.48 7.05
CA LYS A 196 3.89 -49.31 7.74
C LYS A 196 2.70 -49.31 6.77
N THR A 197 2.89 -48.74 5.58
CA THR A 197 1.89 -48.71 4.51
C THR A 197 1.66 -50.09 3.88
N GLN A 198 2.73 -50.87 3.68
CA GLN A 198 2.65 -52.23 3.15
C GLN A 198 1.96 -53.17 4.15
N ARG A 199 2.30 -53.07 5.45
CA ARG A 199 1.60 -53.78 6.52
C ARG A 199 0.10 -53.46 6.53
N ARG A 200 -0.27 -52.17 6.46
CA ARG A 200 -1.68 -51.73 6.39
C ARG A 200 -2.43 -52.26 5.18
N ARG A 201 -1.77 -52.47 4.03
CA ARG A 201 -2.41 -53.05 2.85
C ARG A 201 -2.68 -54.54 3.00
N LEU A 202 -1.74 -55.26 3.62
CA LEU A 202 -1.88 -56.70 3.86
C LEU A 202 -2.90 -57.02 4.96
N THR A 203 -2.96 -56.20 6.01
CA THR A 203 -3.86 -56.43 7.16
C THR A 203 -5.15 -55.61 7.12
N GLY A 204 -5.34 -54.78 6.08
CA GLY A 204 -6.36 -53.72 6.07
C GLY A 204 -7.59 -53.97 5.22
N THR A 205 -7.88 -55.21 4.82
CA THR A 205 -9.20 -55.54 4.26
C THR A 205 -10.16 -55.83 5.40
N ALA A 206 -10.68 -54.77 6.04
CA ALA A 206 -11.90 -54.89 6.81
C ALA A 206 -13.04 -55.11 5.81
N ARG A 207 -13.56 -56.33 5.75
CA ARG A 207 -14.82 -56.64 5.09
C ARG A 207 -15.92 -55.88 5.83
N HIS A 208 -16.38 -54.76 5.27
CA HIS A 208 -17.74 -54.32 5.53
C HIS A 208 -18.64 -55.22 4.67
N GLY A 209 -19.06 -56.35 5.25
CA GLY A 209 -20.23 -57.06 4.77
C GLY A 209 -21.43 -56.17 5.03
N ALA A 210 -22.10 -55.77 3.95
CA ALA A 210 -23.48 -55.31 4.02
C ALA A 210 -24.34 -56.58 3.94
N GLU A 211 -25.01 -56.91 5.03
CA GLU A 211 -26.35 -57.49 4.99
C GLU A 211 -27.36 -56.35 4.96
#